data_AF-A0A7Y6BTD5-F1
#
_entry.id   AF-A0A7Y6BTD5-F1
#
_cell.length_a   1.000
_cell.length_b   1.000
_cell.length_c   1.000
_cell.angle_alpha   90.00
_cell.angle_beta   90.00
_cell.angle_gamma   90.00
#
_symmetry.space_group_name_H-M   'P 1'
#
loop_
_entity.id
_entity.type
_entity.pdbx_description
1 polymer ?
#
loop_
_entity_poly.entity_id
_entity_poly.type
_entity_poly.pdbx_seq_one_letter_code
_entity_poly.pdbx_strand_id
1 'polypeptide(L)'
;MEFNVWVEEANLNHSEEAFIKLIQKMRDLKDMYLLMSPNNNEAPFVGQEDNYNWMYIYTSYQQLESNAPLIFEDGTQLYYVSVPTTELLSWLVQHQSHGVYGVRINEGPFGFWISLRDLEGIIIEEGPQMTEN
;
A
#
# COMPACT_ATOMS: atom_id res chain seq x y z
N MET A 1 -13.31 8.61 7.42
CA MET A 1 -11.86 8.52 7.14
C MET A 1 -11.68 9.02 5.71
N GLU A 2 -10.88 10.07 5.48
CA GLU A 2 -10.79 10.75 4.17
C GLU A 2 -10.25 9.85 3.05
N PHE A 3 -9.43 8.84 3.39
CA PHE A 3 -8.87 7.89 2.43
C PHE A 3 -9.92 7.09 1.64
N ASN A 4 -11.02 6.67 2.29
CA ASN A 4 -12.07 5.91 1.62
C ASN A 4 -12.75 6.73 0.51
N VAL A 5 -12.90 8.04 0.72
CA VAL A 5 -13.46 8.96 -0.28
C VAL A 5 -12.54 9.07 -1.49
N TRP A 6 -11.22 9.14 -1.27
CA TRP A 6 -10.24 9.19 -2.36
C TRP A 6 -10.20 7.88 -3.17
N VAL A 7 -10.39 6.73 -2.53
CA VAL A 7 -10.49 5.45 -3.24
C VAL A 7 -11.78 5.35 -4.06
N GLU A 8 -12.92 5.81 -3.53
CA GLU A 8 -14.16 5.92 -4.31
C GLU A 8 -13.99 6.84 -5.52
N GLU A 9 -13.37 8.01 -5.35
CA GLU A 9 -13.09 8.94 -6.44
C GLU A 9 -12.14 8.36 -7.50
N ALA A 10 -11.10 7.62 -7.08
CA ALA A 10 -10.18 6.95 -8.01
C ALA A 10 -10.87 5.82 -8.80
N ASN A 11 -11.70 5.04 -8.11
CA ASN A 11 -12.46 3.96 -8.73
C ASN A 11 -13.58 4.48 -9.65
N LEU A 12 -14.16 5.65 -9.40
CA LEU A 12 -15.20 6.25 -10.24
C LEU A 12 -14.65 6.89 -11.52
N ASN A 13 -13.46 7.51 -11.44
CA ASN A 13 -12.90 8.25 -12.56
C ASN A 13 -12.03 7.38 -13.48
N HIS A 14 -11.52 6.24 -13.00
CA HIS A 14 -10.63 5.32 -13.74
C HIS A 14 -9.48 6.04 -14.49
N SER A 15 -9.01 7.16 -13.97
CA SER A 15 -8.00 8.00 -14.62
C SER A 15 -6.68 7.97 -13.86
N GLU A 16 -5.59 8.03 -14.62
CA GLU A 16 -4.21 8.14 -14.11
C GLU A 16 -4.06 9.27 -13.08
N GLU A 17 -4.71 10.42 -13.32
CA GLU A 17 -4.71 11.56 -12.40
C GLU A 17 -5.32 11.25 -11.02
N ALA A 18 -6.36 10.41 -10.97
CA ALA A 18 -6.98 10.05 -9.70
C ALA A 18 -6.08 9.11 -8.87
N PHE A 19 -5.31 8.25 -9.55
CA PHE A 19 -4.30 7.41 -8.90
C PHE A 19 -3.14 8.24 -8.36
N ILE A 20 -2.62 9.20 -9.13
CA ILE A 20 -1.57 10.11 -8.68
C ILE A 20 -2.04 10.85 -7.42
N LYS A 21 -3.25 11.42 -7.43
CA LYS A 21 -3.82 12.11 -6.25
C LYS A 21 -3.94 11.19 -5.04
N LEU A 22 -4.36 9.94 -5.22
CA LEU A 22 -4.46 8.98 -4.11
C LEU A 22 -3.09 8.73 -3.47
N ILE A 23 -2.05 8.50 -4.28
CA ILE A 23 -0.68 8.29 -3.78
C ILE A 23 -0.14 9.57 -3.12
N GLN A 24 -0.41 10.76 -3.67
CA GLN A 24 -0.05 12.03 -3.04
C GLN A 24 -0.68 12.17 -1.66
N LYS A 25 -1.97 11.87 -1.55
CA LYS A 25 -2.68 11.89 -0.27
C LYS A 25 -2.16 10.85 0.71
N MET A 26 -1.66 9.71 0.24
CA MET A 26 -0.97 8.75 1.09
C MET A 26 0.33 9.32 1.65
N ARG A 27 1.11 10.08 0.87
CA ARG A 27 2.36 10.69 1.34
C ARG A 27 2.15 11.68 2.49
N ASP A 28 0.99 12.31 2.57
CA ASP A 28 0.61 13.17 3.69
C ASP A 28 0.41 12.39 5.01
N LEU A 29 0.26 11.06 4.94
CA LEU A 29 0.22 10.21 6.13
C LEU A 29 1.61 10.12 6.75
N LYS A 30 1.69 10.33 8.07
CA LYS A 30 2.94 10.20 8.81
C LYS A 30 3.48 8.76 8.74
N ASP A 31 2.63 7.81 9.10
CA ASP A 31 2.98 6.40 9.24
C ASP A 31 1.94 5.53 8.54
N MET A 32 2.41 4.45 7.93
CA MET A 32 1.60 3.37 7.37
C MET A 32 1.98 2.04 8.03
N TYR A 33 1.07 1.07 7.94
CA TYR A 33 1.20 -0.19 8.65
C TYR A 33 1.40 -1.32 7.64
N LEU A 34 2.59 -1.91 7.62
CA LEU A 34 2.89 -3.08 6.80
C LEU A 34 2.50 -4.34 7.56
N LEU A 35 1.72 -5.20 6.93
CA LEU A 35 1.34 -6.49 7.48
C LEU A 35 2.52 -7.46 7.41
N MET A 36 2.80 -8.13 8.52
CA MET A 36 3.90 -9.10 8.62
C MET A 36 3.35 -10.54 8.60
N SER A 37 4.16 -11.48 8.13
CA SER A 37 3.76 -12.87 8.04
C SER A 37 3.58 -13.49 9.44
N PRO A 38 2.47 -14.20 9.70
CA PRO A 38 2.26 -14.85 11.00
C PRO A 38 3.24 -16.00 11.27
N ASN A 39 3.79 -16.59 10.21
CA ASN A 39 4.75 -17.69 10.30
C ASN A 39 6.21 -17.21 10.36
N ASN A 40 6.46 -15.95 10.00
CA ASN A 40 7.77 -15.30 10.08
C ASN A 40 7.55 -13.79 10.25
N ASN A 41 7.51 -13.33 11.50
CA ASN A 41 7.22 -11.92 11.81
C ASN A 41 8.35 -10.95 11.43
N GLU A 42 9.47 -11.44 10.92
CA GLU A 42 10.55 -10.64 10.33
C GLU A 42 10.35 -10.40 8.82
N ALA A 43 9.39 -11.09 8.20
CA ALA A 43 9.07 -10.96 6.78
C ALA A 43 7.71 -10.32 6.54
N PRO A 44 7.56 -9.47 5.51
CA PRO A 44 6.26 -8.96 5.08
C PRO A 44 5.32 -10.10 4.71
N PHE A 45 4.04 -9.94 5.01
CA PHE A 45 3.03 -10.84 4.47
C PHE A 45 2.87 -10.60 2.97
N VAL A 46 2.91 -11.69 2.20
CA VAL A 46 2.68 -11.69 0.76
C VAL A 46 1.54 -12.66 0.46
N GLY A 47 0.41 -12.13 -0.01
CA GLY A 47 -0.73 -12.91 -0.48
C GLY A 47 -0.66 -13.09 -2.00
N GLN A 48 -1.25 -14.17 -2.50
CA GLN A 48 -1.33 -14.44 -3.93
C GLN A 48 -2.76 -14.23 -4.42
N GLU A 49 -2.93 -13.28 -5.35
CA GLU A 49 -4.23 -12.96 -5.97
C GLU A 49 -4.02 -12.81 -7.48
N ASP A 50 -4.89 -13.43 -8.28
CA ASP A 50 -4.80 -13.47 -9.74
C ASP A 50 -3.43 -13.95 -10.28
N ASN A 51 -2.77 -14.88 -9.57
CA ASN A 51 -1.41 -15.38 -9.81
C ASN A 51 -0.27 -14.36 -9.58
N TYR A 52 -0.57 -13.20 -8.99
CA TYR A 52 0.42 -12.19 -8.63
C TYR A 52 0.65 -12.15 -7.12
N ASN A 53 1.87 -11.81 -6.72
CA ASN A 53 2.27 -11.67 -5.33
C ASN A 53 2.06 -10.22 -4.87
N TRP A 54 1.32 -10.03 -3.79
CA TRP A 54 0.95 -8.72 -3.29
C TRP A 54 1.33 -8.56 -1.83
N MET A 55 1.96 -7.43 -1.50
CA MET A 55 2.16 -7.01 -0.10
C MET A 55 0.95 -6.22 0.40
N TYR A 56 0.61 -6.36 1.67
CA TYR A 56 -0.57 -5.72 2.26
C TYR A 56 -0.13 -4.60 3.20
N ILE A 57 -0.61 -3.39 2.93
CA ILE A 57 -0.32 -2.18 3.69
C ILE A 57 -1.61 -1.47 4.08
N TYR A 58 -1.61 -0.81 5.22
CA TYR A 58 -2.79 -0.14 5.75
C TYR A 58 -2.49 1.31 6.11
N THR A 59 -3.46 2.19 5.85
CA THR A 59 -3.32 3.64 6.12
C THR A 59 -3.55 4.00 7.59
N SER A 60 -4.07 3.07 8.40
CA SER A 60 -4.25 3.23 9.84
C SER A 60 -4.28 1.89 10.56
N TYR A 61 -3.97 1.89 11.86
CA TYR A 61 -4.11 0.70 12.71
C TYR A 61 -5.55 0.17 12.70
N GLN A 62 -6.56 1.05 12.72
CA GLN A 62 -7.96 0.64 12.69
C GLN A 62 -8.33 -0.15 11.43
N GLN A 63 -7.82 0.27 10.25
CA GLN A 63 -8.00 -0.48 9.00
C GLN A 63 -7.31 -1.84 9.04
N LEU A 64 -6.12 -1.91 9.63
CA LEU A 64 -5.41 -3.17 9.81
C LEU A 64 -6.19 -4.11 10.73
N GLU A 65 -6.54 -3.68 11.93
CA GLU A 65 -7.24 -4.50 12.94
C GLU A 65 -8.59 -5.01 12.44
N SER A 66 -9.33 -4.18 11.70
CA SER A 66 -10.66 -4.54 11.21
C SER A 66 -10.64 -5.49 10.01
N ASN A 67 -9.58 -5.46 9.19
CA ASN A 67 -9.60 -6.15 7.90
C ASN A 67 -8.47 -7.17 7.68
N ALA A 68 -7.33 -7.08 8.37
CA ALA A 68 -6.29 -8.11 8.27
C ALA A 68 -6.80 -9.52 8.64
N PRO A 69 -7.72 -9.70 9.63
CA PRO A 69 -8.34 -11.01 9.88
C PRO A 69 -9.11 -11.59 8.69
N LEU A 70 -9.54 -10.78 7.71
CA LEU A 70 -10.21 -11.30 6.50
C LEU A 70 -9.28 -12.10 5.59
N ILE A 71 -7.96 -11.96 5.78
CA ILE A 71 -6.92 -12.62 4.98
C ILE A 71 -6.42 -13.89 5.67
N PHE A 72 -6.57 -13.98 6.99
CA PHE A 72 -6.04 -15.08 7.79
C PHE A 72 -7.13 -16.02 8.30
N GLU A 73 -6.73 -17.23 8.68
CA GLU A 73 -7.63 -18.14 9.36
C GLU A 73 -7.97 -17.63 10.77
N ASP A 74 -9.18 -17.96 11.24
CA ASP A 74 -9.65 -17.59 12.57
C ASP A 74 -8.65 -17.99 13.67
N GLY A 75 -8.30 -17.02 14.53
CA GLY A 75 -7.35 -17.21 15.63
C GLY A 75 -5.88 -16.97 15.28
N THR A 76 -5.56 -16.60 14.05
CA THR A 76 -4.20 -16.20 13.65
C THR A 76 -3.77 -14.93 14.39
N GLN A 77 -2.59 -14.96 15.01
CA GLN A 77 -2.01 -13.76 15.62
C GLN A 77 -1.54 -12.78 14.54
N LEU A 78 -1.99 -11.53 14.63
CA LEU A 78 -1.60 -10.47 13.73
C LEU A 78 -0.25 -9.88 14.12
N TYR A 79 0.64 -9.71 13.14
CA TYR A 79 1.90 -8.99 13.28
C TYR A 79 1.96 -7.87 12.25
N TYR A 80 2.49 -6.72 12.66
CA TYR A 80 2.62 -5.55 11.80
C TYR A 80 3.81 -4.68 12.21
N VAL A 81 4.27 -3.86 11.28
CA VAL A 81 5.25 -2.80 11.55
C VAL A 81 4.68 -1.46 11.09
N SER A 82 4.83 -0.43 11.93
CA SER A 82 4.55 0.96 11.56
C SER A 82 5.80 1.52 10.90
N VAL A 83 5.67 2.02 9.68
CA VAL A 83 6.77 2.53 8.87
C VAL A 83 6.43 3.96 8.42
N PRO A 84 7.36 4.92 8.49
CA PRO A 84 7.15 6.24 7.91
C PRO A 84 6.78 6.11 6.43
N THR A 85 5.71 6.79 5.99
CA THR A 85 5.16 6.55 4.65
C THR A 85 6.17 6.85 3.54
N THR A 86 6.99 7.88 3.72
CA THR A 86 8.04 8.26 2.78
C THR A 86 9.07 7.16 2.59
N GLU A 87 9.47 6.49 3.66
CA GLU A 87 10.42 5.37 3.63
C GLU A 87 9.74 4.12 3.05
N LEU A 88 8.48 3.86 3.42
CA LEU A 88 7.72 2.70 2.99
C LEU A 88 7.59 2.66 1.47
N LEU A 89 7.16 3.76 0.82
CA LEU A 89 6.92 3.77 -0.63
C LEU A 89 8.19 3.44 -1.43
N SER A 90 9.33 4.03 -1.06
CA SER A 90 10.61 3.72 -1.72
C SER A 90 11.06 2.28 -1.45
N TRP A 91 10.85 1.78 -0.23
CA TRP A 91 11.18 0.40 0.14
C TRP A 91 10.32 -0.61 -0.63
N LEU A 92 9.02 -0.32 -0.84
CA LEU A 92 8.10 -1.20 -1.58
C LEU A 92 8.59 -1.44 -3.02
N VAL A 93 9.00 -0.40 -3.73
CA VAL A 93 9.49 -0.52 -5.13
C VAL A 93 10.68 -1.47 -5.24
N GLN A 94 11.57 -1.48 -4.24
CA GLN A 94 12.75 -2.36 -4.24
C GLN A 94 12.38 -3.86 -4.19
N HIS A 95 11.19 -4.20 -3.71
CA HIS A 95 10.71 -5.59 -3.59
C HIS A 95 10.24 -6.20 -4.91
N GLN A 96 10.15 -5.41 -5.98
CA GLN A 96 9.90 -5.94 -7.32
C GLN A 96 10.97 -6.96 -7.74
N SER A 97 12.23 -6.72 -7.37
CA SER A 97 13.35 -7.63 -7.62
C SER A 97 13.24 -8.99 -6.90
N HIS A 98 12.35 -9.08 -5.91
CA HIS A 98 12.10 -10.30 -5.12
C HIS A 98 10.79 -11.01 -5.52
N GLY A 99 10.20 -10.63 -6.67
CA GLY A 99 9.01 -11.28 -7.21
C GLY A 99 7.69 -10.79 -6.63
N VAL A 100 7.68 -9.65 -5.92
CA VAL A 100 6.45 -8.95 -5.57
C VAL A 100 5.96 -8.16 -6.78
N TYR A 101 4.69 -8.30 -7.12
CA TYR A 101 4.08 -7.58 -8.24
C TYR A 101 3.61 -6.19 -7.84
N GLY A 102 2.99 -6.07 -6.67
CA GLY A 102 2.32 -4.84 -6.25
C GLY A 102 2.03 -4.78 -4.76
N VAL A 103 1.30 -3.74 -4.38
CA VAL A 103 0.74 -3.60 -3.05
C VAL A 103 -0.77 -3.50 -3.07
N ARG A 104 -1.35 -4.03 -2.00
CA ARG A 104 -2.74 -3.88 -1.61
C ARG A 104 -2.81 -2.89 -0.46
N ILE A 105 -3.41 -1.74 -0.71
CA ILE A 105 -3.58 -0.67 0.27
C ILE A 105 -4.98 -0.74 0.86
N ASN A 106 -5.06 -1.04 2.16
CA ASN A 106 -6.28 -1.40 2.87
C ASN A 106 -7.02 -2.60 2.26
N GLU A 107 -7.89 -3.20 3.05
CA GLU A 107 -8.75 -4.30 2.62
C GLU A 107 -10.23 -3.90 2.59
N GLY A 108 -11.04 -4.74 1.95
CA GLY A 108 -12.48 -4.52 1.82
C GLY A 108 -12.86 -3.50 0.72
N PRO A 109 -14.05 -2.87 0.81
CA PRO A 109 -14.66 -2.10 -0.28
C PRO A 109 -13.89 -0.83 -0.66
N PHE A 110 -12.99 -0.37 0.21
CA PHE A 110 -12.14 0.81 -0.01
C PHE A 110 -10.66 0.45 -0.09
N GLY A 111 -10.35 -0.82 -0.35
CA GLY A 111 -8.99 -1.23 -0.63
C GLY A 111 -8.62 -0.92 -2.08
N PHE A 112 -7.34 -0.62 -2.30
CA PHE A 112 -6.81 -0.27 -3.62
C PHE A 112 -5.61 -1.16 -3.99
N TRP A 113 -5.51 -1.55 -5.26
CA TRP A 113 -4.40 -2.35 -5.80
C TRP A 113 -3.53 -1.48 -6.71
N ILE A 114 -2.22 -1.51 -6.52
CA ILE A 114 -1.27 -0.82 -7.40
C ILE A 114 -0.03 -1.68 -7.65
N SER A 115 0.39 -1.79 -8.92
CA SER A 115 1.63 -2.49 -9.24
C SER A 115 2.84 -1.68 -8.77
N LEU A 116 3.94 -2.35 -8.41
CA LEU A 116 5.16 -1.67 -8.00
C LEU A 116 5.76 -0.82 -9.13
N ARG A 117 5.51 -1.21 -10.39
CA ARG A 117 5.94 -0.47 -11.58
C ARG A 117 5.20 0.86 -11.72
N ASP A 118 3.88 0.84 -11.55
CA ASP A 118 3.08 2.08 -11.63
C ASP A 118 3.39 2.98 -10.44
N LEU A 119 3.57 2.39 -9.25
CA LEU A 119 4.01 3.11 -8.07
C LEU A 119 5.38 3.78 -8.28
N GLU A 120 6.34 3.08 -8.88
CA GLU A 120 7.65 3.63 -9.23
C GLU A 120 7.53 4.80 -10.21
N GLY A 121 6.71 4.67 -11.25
CA GLY A 121 6.43 5.75 -12.21
C GLY A 121 5.93 7.02 -11.52
N ILE A 122 4.94 6.88 -10.64
CA ILE A 122 4.39 8.00 -9.86
C ILE A 122 5.45 8.61 -8.93
N ILE A 123 6.33 7.79 -8.34
CA ILE A 123 7.40 8.31 -7.47
C ILE A 123 8.45 9.10 -8.26
N ILE A 124 8.82 8.64 -9.46
CA ILE A 124 9.86 9.26 -10.31
C ILE A 124 9.36 10.54 -10.97
N GLU A 125 8.11 10.58 -11.44
CA GLU A 125 7.52 11.78 -12.03
C GLU A 125 7.47 12.96 -11.04
N GLU A 126 7.51 12.67 -9.75
CA GLU A 126 7.60 13.64 -8.67
C GLU A 126 9.05 13.95 -8.20
N GLY A 127 10.06 13.60 -9.00
CA GLY A 127 11.45 14.03 -8.78
C GLY A 127 11.55 15.54 -8.50
N PRO A 128 12.56 15.99 -7.73
CA PRO A 128 12.57 17.34 -7.17
C PRO A 128 12.30 18.35 -8.27
N GLN A 129 11.27 19.18 -8.08
CA GLN A 129 11.13 20.39 -8.87
C GLN A 129 12.45 21.14 -8.73
N MET A 130 13.28 21.10 -9.78
CA MET A 130 14.43 21.95 -9.89
C MET A 130 13.86 23.37 -9.91
N THR A 131 13.86 24.01 -8.75
CA THR A 131 13.71 25.44 -8.66
C THR A 131 14.99 25.98 -9.27
N GLU A 132 14.92 26.29 -10.57
CA GLU A 132 15.91 27.12 -11.24
C GLU A 132 15.99 28.43 -10.45
N ASN A 133 17.14 28.69 -9.82
CA ASN A 133 17.55 30.01 -9.34
C ASN A 133 18.42 30.67 -10.40
#